data_AF-A0AAE0WCK0-F1
#
_entry.id   AF-A0AAE0WCK0-F1
#
_cell.length_a   1.000
_cell.length_b   1.000
_cell.length_c   1.000
_cell.angle_alpha   90.00
_cell.angle_beta   90.00
_cell.angle_gamma   90.00
#
_symmetry.space_group_name_H-M   'P 1'
#
loop_
_entity.id
_entity.type
_entity.pdbx_description
1 polymer ?
#
loop_
_entity_poly.entity_id
_entity_poly.type
_entity_poly.pdbx_seq_one_letter_code
_entity_poly.pdbx_strand_id
1 'polypeptide(L)'
;MMRQYLEIFTVTISLISCLVWTYCSTEEFAHNIFTMVCILTFLLTSAALELSGTLKLKTEKFRQEDNGGFWCCLVLPFVFILQQARTSPASRESVLAKATESFVMLSAGITIRKAMISSTKRTVLGQVIATMALLLVLLSYRFTVLYIVPASLVYSLLLYKLPDWFPKSFTFGEAAVTSQLLSLPIHVAYMALILGEDLVFSNDSSRVSVIIHIGIVTATAAFIVLDRWKFQSEWFYVSYAVTGFFLVLPCLCILLKQNPVYWIISRVTQSKYTIVLFLWWCFCTLVSVLLVNHYGNSQSSNKKIVSTVTRKLFHVIIIVVFVPGILLDPEFLYLSSVIATAVLIVLEVIRLYRVPPFGTFLHQQYQVFVDKQDSGDLILTPIYLLIGSSLSLWLTPCSGHDCKILSSFAGIISLGVGDMAASIGGKMCGQHKWPGTKKTVEGTLCAFLAQLVTIPVLHCLGASGAVLDIRIVFATLSVSCLEAFTQQIDNLIIPIFAFVLFESVT
;
A
#
# COMPACT_ATOMS: atom_id res chain seq x y z
N MET A 1 9.09 -10.55 22.94
CA MET A 1 9.95 -11.55 22.26
C MET A 1 9.11 -12.59 21.51
N MET A 2 8.26 -13.40 22.17
CA MET A 2 7.44 -14.42 21.50
C MET A 2 6.55 -13.88 20.35
N ARG A 3 5.87 -12.74 20.54
CA ARG A 3 5.11 -12.04 19.48
C ARG A 3 5.93 -11.83 18.20
N GLN A 4 7.15 -11.33 18.34
CA GLN A 4 8.02 -10.98 17.22
C GLN A 4 8.45 -12.24 16.45
N TYR A 5 8.73 -13.33 17.16
CA TYR A 5 8.97 -14.63 16.52
C TYR A 5 7.75 -15.11 15.73
N LEU A 6 6.55 -14.99 16.28
CA LEU A 6 5.32 -15.37 15.59
C LEU A 6 5.05 -14.50 14.35
N GLU A 7 5.28 -13.20 14.43
CA GLU A 7 5.18 -12.27 13.30
C GLU A 7 6.11 -12.69 12.16
N ILE A 8 7.41 -12.81 12.46
CA ILE A 8 8.43 -13.14 11.45
C ILE A 8 8.21 -14.54 10.88
N PHE A 9 7.90 -15.52 11.73
CA PHE A 9 7.58 -16.87 11.30
C PHE A 9 6.39 -16.88 10.32
N THR A 10 5.31 -16.19 10.68
CA THR A 10 4.11 -16.09 9.82
C THR A 10 4.46 -15.50 8.46
N VAL A 11 5.19 -14.37 8.43
CA VAL A 11 5.58 -13.72 7.18
C VAL A 11 6.51 -14.62 6.36
N THR A 12 7.59 -15.14 6.96
CA THR A 12 8.59 -15.93 6.26
C THR A 12 7.99 -17.19 5.66
N ILE A 13 7.25 -17.99 6.45
CA ILE A 13 6.62 -19.20 5.91
C ILE A 13 5.63 -18.88 4.80
N SER A 14 4.84 -17.82 4.96
CA SER A 14 3.82 -17.47 3.97
C SER A 14 4.44 -17.06 2.64
N LEU A 15 5.48 -16.21 2.68
CA LEU A 15 6.18 -15.77 1.49
C LEU A 15 6.95 -16.92 0.80
N ILE A 16 7.53 -17.85 1.57
CA ILE A 16 8.15 -19.06 1.02
C ILE A 16 7.09 -19.92 0.32
N SER A 17 5.92 -20.14 0.94
CA SER A 17 4.82 -20.89 0.35
C SER A 17 4.33 -20.26 -0.96
N CYS A 18 4.17 -18.93 -1.02
CA CYS A 18 3.81 -18.21 -2.26
C CYS A 18 4.80 -18.51 -3.39
N LEU A 19 6.10 -18.43 -3.10
CA LEU A 19 7.15 -18.70 -4.09
C LEU A 19 7.08 -20.13 -4.59
N VAL A 20 6.97 -21.09 -3.67
CA VAL A 20 6.87 -22.52 -4.02
C VAL A 20 5.65 -22.78 -4.90
N TRP A 21 4.47 -22.30 -4.51
CA TRP A 21 3.25 -22.51 -5.30
C TRP A 21 3.34 -21.92 -6.70
N THR A 22 3.94 -20.73 -6.82
CA THR A 22 4.02 -20.02 -8.08
C THR A 22 5.07 -20.65 -8.99
N TYR A 23 6.30 -20.82 -8.53
CA TYR A 23 7.39 -21.30 -9.37
C TYR A 23 7.38 -22.81 -9.63
N CYS A 24 6.89 -23.64 -8.68
CA CYS A 24 6.73 -25.08 -8.96
C CYS A 24 5.62 -25.37 -9.99
N SER A 25 4.71 -24.42 -10.24
CA SER A 25 3.70 -24.54 -11.30
C SER A 25 4.18 -24.11 -12.69
N THR A 26 5.37 -23.50 -12.81
CA THR A 26 5.90 -23.04 -14.10
C THR A 26 6.78 -24.08 -14.77
N GLU A 27 6.63 -24.27 -16.10
CA GLU A 27 7.48 -25.19 -16.88
C GLU A 27 8.97 -24.79 -16.91
N GLU A 28 9.28 -23.53 -16.59
CA GLU A 28 10.65 -22.98 -16.50
C GLU A 28 11.31 -23.13 -15.11
N PHE A 29 10.91 -24.14 -14.32
CA PHE A 29 11.40 -24.35 -12.94
C PHE A 29 12.94 -24.22 -12.82
N ALA A 30 13.71 -24.81 -13.74
CA ALA A 30 15.17 -24.79 -13.70
C ALA A 30 15.80 -23.39 -13.91
N HIS A 31 15.18 -22.51 -14.71
CA HIS A 31 15.66 -21.13 -14.89
C HIS A 31 15.37 -20.26 -13.66
N ASN A 32 14.32 -20.61 -12.93
CA ASN A 32 13.81 -19.85 -11.78
C ASN A 32 14.45 -20.22 -10.44
N ILE A 33 15.15 -21.36 -10.32
CA ILE A 33 15.81 -21.80 -9.08
C ILE A 33 16.76 -20.71 -8.54
N PHE A 34 17.54 -20.08 -9.40
CA PHE A 34 18.49 -19.05 -8.97
C PHE A 34 17.78 -17.83 -8.37
N THR A 35 16.74 -17.34 -9.03
CA THR A 35 15.90 -16.23 -8.56
C THR A 35 15.22 -16.59 -7.24
N MET A 36 14.66 -17.79 -7.12
CA MET A 36 14.08 -18.28 -5.86
C MET A 36 15.11 -18.31 -4.72
N VAL A 37 16.30 -18.86 -4.94
CA VAL A 37 17.36 -18.92 -3.91
C VAL A 37 17.78 -17.51 -3.47
N CYS A 38 17.84 -16.55 -4.40
CA CYS A 38 18.15 -15.17 -4.07
C CYS A 38 17.06 -14.54 -3.19
N ILE A 39 15.79 -14.69 -3.56
CA ILE A 39 14.65 -14.17 -2.79
C ILE A 39 14.60 -14.81 -1.40
N LEU A 40 14.80 -16.13 -1.31
CA LEU A 40 14.86 -16.86 -0.04
C LEU A 40 16.00 -16.37 0.84
N THR A 41 17.19 -16.18 0.28
CA THR A 41 18.35 -15.65 1.01
C THR A 41 18.04 -14.26 1.56
N PHE A 42 17.41 -13.41 0.77
CA PHE A 42 17.05 -12.05 1.16
C PHE A 42 15.98 -12.05 2.28
N LEU A 43 14.94 -12.86 2.13
CA LEU A 43 13.87 -13.03 3.12
C LEU A 43 14.43 -13.52 4.46
N LEU A 44 15.26 -14.56 4.43
CA LEU A 44 15.90 -15.12 5.62
C LEU A 44 16.86 -14.11 6.27
N THR A 45 17.57 -13.31 5.47
CA THR A 45 18.43 -12.25 5.99
C THR A 45 17.62 -11.15 6.66
N SER A 46 16.52 -10.70 6.06
CA SER A 46 15.61 -9.72 6.68
C SER A 46 15.07 -10.24 8.01
N ALA A 47 14.59 -11.50 8.03
CA ALA A 47 14.10 -12.15 9.24
C ALA A 47 15.19 -12.25 10.33
N ALA A 48 16.42 -12.63 9.95
CA ALA A 48 17.54 -12.72 10.87
C ALA A 48 17.92 -11.35 11.47
N LEU A 49 17.93 -10.29 10.65
CA LEU A 49 18.21 -8.93 11.11
C LEU A 49 17.20 -8.45 12.12
N GLU A 50 15.94 -8.77 11.90
CA GLU A 50 14.83 -8.40 12.76
C GLU A 50 14.87 -9.16 14.10
N LEU A 51 15.07 -10.48 14.06
CA LEU A 51 15.22 -11.33 15.24
C LEU A 51 16.45 -11.00 16.08
N SER A 52 17.54 -10.60 15.44
CA SER A 52 18.79 -10.30 16.14
C SER A 52 18.69 -9.08 17.06
N GLY A 53 17.63 -8.27 16.94
CA GLY A 53 17.46 -7.02 17.69
C GLY A 53 18.58 -6.01 17.46
N THR A 54 19.48 -6.29 16.52
CA THR A 54 20.73 -5.55 16.24
C THR A 54 20.47 -4.14 15.75
N LEU A 55 19.23 -3.88 15.36
CA LEU A 55 18.74 -2.65 14.76
C LEU A 55 17.47 -2.17 15.44
N LYS A 56 17.51 -1.98 16.77
CA LYS A 56 16.80 -0.81 17.30
C LYS A 56 17.51 0.40 16.71
N LEU A 57 17.07 0.83 15.53
CA LEU A 57 17.36 2.16 15.00
C LEU A 57 16.84 3.14 16.06
N LYS A 58 17.65 3.40 17.10
CA LYS A 58 17.41 4.39 18.14
C LYS A 58 17.67 5.78 17.56
N THR A 59 17.16 6.04 16.36
CA THR A 59 17.05 7.40 15.88
C THR A 59 15.73 7.91 16.43
N GLU A 60 15.74 9.07 17.09
CA GLU A 60 14.53 9.72 17.62
C GLU A 60 13.49 10.05 16.54
N LYS A 61 13.86 9.84 15.27
CA LYS A 61 13.11 10.15 14.05
C LYS A 61 12.05 9.11 13.69
N PHE A 62 12.25 7.82 14.01
CA PHE A 62 11.25 6.78 13.72
C PHE A 62 10.34 6.52 14.93
N ARG A 63 9.10 6.11 14.66
CA ARG A 63 8.17 5.60 15.68
C ARG A 63 8.80 4.36 16.30
N GLN A 64 8.86 4.35 17.63
CA GLN A 64 9.46 3.25 18.39
C GLN A 64 8.39 2.17 18.64
N GLU A 65 8.48 1.08 17.91
CA GLU A 65 7.76 -0.17 18.18
C GLU A 65 8.75 -1.24 18.65
N ASP A 66 8.29 -2.39 19.15
CA ASP A 66 9.23 -3.47 19.52
C ASP A 66 9.95 -4.04 18.29
N ASN A 67 9.38 -3.83 17.10
CA ASN A 67 9.89 -4.31 15.83
C ASN A 67 9.94 -3.20 14.76
N GLY A 68 11.09 -3.07 14.08
CA GLY A 68 11.30 -2.10 13.00
C GLY A 68 10.59 -2.43 11.68
N GLY A 69 10.09 -3.66 11.51
CA GLY A 69 9.28 -4.07 10.35
C GLY A 69 10.10 -4.22 9.07
N PHE A 70 11.33 -4.74 9.14
CA PHE A 70 12.22 -4.82 7.97
C PHE A 70 11.62 -5.66 6.84
N TRP A 71 10.92 -6.74 7.17
CA TRP A 71 10.22 -7.56 6.18
C TRP A 71 9.16 -6.78 5.38
N CYS A 72 8.67 -5.63 5.84
CA CYS A 72 7.70 -4.82 5.09
C CYS A 72 8.25 -4.38 3.74
N CYS A 73 9.55 -4.09 3.64
CA CYS A 73 10.17 -3.70 2.36
C CYS A 73 10.13 -4.81 1.30
N LEU A 74 9.79 -6.04 1.71
CA LEU A 74 9.68 -7.21 0.83
C LEU A 74 8.29 -7.45 0.27
N VAL A 75 7.23 -6.94 0.90
CA VAL A 75 5.87 -7.30 0.52
C VAL A 75 5.53 -6.77 -0.89
N LEU A 76 5.92 -5.53 -1.21
CA LEU A 76 5.71 -4.97 -2.54
C LEU A 76 6.56 -5.65 -3.63
N PRO A 77 7.87 -5.92 -3.46
CA PRO A 77 8.61 -6.64 -4.50
C PRO A 77 8.06 -8.04 -4.77
N PHE A 78 7.53 -8.73 -3.75
CA PHE A 78 6.88 -10.02 -3.93
C PHE A 78 5.67 -9.97 -4.87
N VAL A 79 4.89 -8.89 -4.88
CA VAL A 79 3.81 -8.71 -5.85
C VAL A 79 4.35 -8.82 -7.28
N PHE A 80 5.40 -8.06 -7.59
CA PHE A 80 5.96 -8.00 -8.95
C PHE A 80 6.69 -9.28 -9.34
N ILE A 81 7.33 -9.97 -8.39
CA ILE A 81 7.91 -11.30 -8.62
C ILE A 81 6.82 -12.30 -9.05
N LEU A 82 5.69 -12.32 -8.32
CA LEU A 82 4.58 -13.23 -8.62
C LEU A 82 3.93 -12.91 -9.98
N GLN A 83 3.72 -11.63 -10.28
CA GLN A 83 3.22 -11.19 -11.58
C GLN A 83 4.18 -11.60 -12.71
N GLN A 84 5.48 -11.36 -12.53
CA GLN A 84 6.48 -11.71 -13.54
C GLN A 84 6.51 -13.21 -13.84
N ALA A 85 6.45 -14.06 -12.82
CA ALA A 85 6.41 -15.51 -12.97
C ALA A 85 5.21 -16.02 -13.80
N ARG A 86 4.15 -15.21 -13.92
CA ARG A 86 2.93 -15.54 -14.70
C ARG A 86 2.94 -14.95 -16.10
N THR A 87 3.74 -13.91 -16.33
CA THR A 87 3.87 -13.31 -17.67
C THR A 87 4.70 -14.19 -18.58
N SER A 88 4.22 -14.39 -19.82
CA SER A 88 4.99 -15.15 -20.82
C SER A 88 6.33 -14.45 -21.12
N PRO A 89 7.48 -15.17 -21.21
CA PRO A 89 8.82 -14.58 -21.29
C PRO A 89 9.06 -13.65 -22.49
N ALA A 90 8.29 -13.85 -23.57
CA ALA A 90 8.37 -13.10 -24.83
C ALA A 90 7.34 -11.96 -24.94
N SER A 91 6.49 -11.76 -23.93
CA SER A 91 5.43 -10.74 -23.95
C SER A 91 5.99 -9.34 -23.69
N ARG A 92 5.31 -8.30 -24.21
CA ARG A 92 5.58 -6.89 -23.89
C ARG A 92 5.50 -6.62 -22.39
N GLU A 93 4.51 -7.22 -21.74
CA GLU A 93 4.27 -7.16 -20.30
C GLU A 93 5.44 -7.69 -19.49
N SER A 94 6.16 -8.69 -20.01
CA SER A 94 7.35 -9.24 -19.33
C SER A 94 8.46 -8.21 -19.13
N VAL A 95 8.66 -7.28 -20.07
CA VAL A 95 9.71 -6.25 -19.96
C VAL A 95 9.36 -5.25 -18.87
N LEU A 96 8.09 -4.81 -18.83
CA LEU A 96 7.59 -3.89 -17.82
C LEU A 96 7.60 -4.53 -16.42
N ALA A 97 7.14 -5.78 -16.32
CA ALA A 97 7.16 -6.56 -15.08
C ALA A 97 8.60 -6.73 -14.57
N LYS A 98 9.53 -7.16 -15.43
CA LYS A 98 10.97 -7.30 -15.11
C LYS A 98 11.60 -6.00 -14.61
N ALA A 99 11.34 -4.88 -15.29
CA ALA A 99 11.89 -3.58 -14.89
C ALA A 99 11.34 -3.12 -13.54
N THR A 100 10.06 -3.33 -13.30
CA THR A 100 9.38 -2.93 -12.06
C THR A 100 9.80 -3.81 -10.89
N GLU A 101 9.85 -5.12 -11.07
CA GLU A 101 10.40 -6.07 -10.11
C GLU A 101 11.84 -5.70 -9.72
N SER A 102 12.69 -5.44 -10.71
CA SER A 102 14.10 -5.05 -10.50
C SER A 102 14.22 -3.77 -9.66
N PHE A 103 13.39 -2.76 -9.95
CA PHE A 103 13.33 -1.52 -9.18
C PHE A 103 12.96 -1.78 -7.72
N VAL A 104 11.87 -2.51 -7.49
CA VAL A 104 11.38 -2.73 -6.13
C VAL A 104 12.34 -3.63 -5.35
N MET A 105 12.97 -4.63 -5.98
CA MET A 105 14.03 -5.45 -5.35
C MET A 105 15.28 -4.62 -5.01
N LEU A 106 15.71 -3.73 -5.90
CA LEU A 106 16.81 -2.81 -5.63
C LEU A 106 16.50 -1.91 -4.43
N SER A 107 15.28 -1.36 -4.37
CA SER A 107 14.83 -0.53 -3.26
C SER A 107 14.88 -1.29 -1.92
N ALA A 108 14.44 -2.55 -1.88
CA ALA A 108 14.54 -3.40 -0.70
C ALA A 108 16.01 -3.61 -0.29
N GLY A 109 16.90 -3.90 -1.26
CA GLY A 109 18.33 -4.06 -1.01
C GLY A 109 19.00 -2.81 -0.44
N ILE A 110 18.64 -1.62 -0.94
CA ILE A 110 19.11 -0.33 -0.41
C ILE A 110 18.67 -0.16 1.05
N THR A 111 17.43 -0.55 1.37
CA THR A 111 16.88 -0.49 2.73
C THR A 111 17.63 -1.38 3.69
N ILE A 112 17.86 -2.64 3.33
CA ILE A 112 18.68 -3.55 4.14
C ILE A 112 20.09 -2.99 4.32
N ARG A 113 20.74 -2.52 3.25
CA ARG A 113 22.08 -1.94 3.35
C ARG A 113 22.14 -0.75 4.31
N LYS A 114 21.19 0.19 4.20
CA LYS A 114 21.12 1.36 5.10
C LYS A 114 20.91 0.93 6.55
N ALA A 115 20.02 -0.04 6.78
CA ALA A 115 19.83 -0.62 8.11
C ALA A 115 21.15 -1.19 8.64
N MET A 116 21.85 -2.01 7.86
CA MET A 116 23.13 -2.60 8.26
C MET A 116 24.20 -1.57 8.63
N ILE A 117 24.33 -0.49 7.84
CA ILE A 117 25.29 0.60 8.09
C ILE A 117 24.98 1.32 9.41
N SER A 118 23.71 1.49 9.74
CA SER A 118 23.29 2.16 10.97
C SER A 118 23.47 1.29 12.23
N SER A 119 23.68 -0.03 12.08
CA SER A 119 23.94 -0.92 13.21
C SER A 119 25.39 -0.80 13.68
N THR A 120 25.59 -0.60 14.99
CA THR A 120 26.94 -0.50 15.58
C THR A 120 27.71 -1.83 15.51
N LYS A 121 27.01 -2.96 15.29
CA LYS A 121 27.60 -4.28 15.03
C LYS A 121 27.80 -4.47 13.52
N ARG A 122 28.97 -4.08 13.00
CA ARG A 122 29.39 -4.38 11.63
C ARG A 122 29.47 -5.90 11.40
N THR A 123 28.38 -6.56 11.00
CA THR A 123 28.48 -7.92 10.49
C THR A 123 28.83 -7.85 9.00
N VAL A 124 30.09 -8.14 8.70
CA VAL A 124 30.63 -8.24 7.34
C VAL A 124 29.72 -9.08 6.44
N LEU A 125 29.12 -10.14 7.00
CA LEU A 125 28.19 -11.03 6.32
C LEU A 125 26.93 -10.32 5.77
N GLY A 126 26.30 -9.42 6.54
CA GLY A 126 25.08 -8.72 6.08
C GLY A 126 25.38 -7.61 5.06
N GLN A 127 26.57 -7.02 5.12
CA GLN A 127 27.05 -6.12 4.05
C GLN A 127 27.37 -6.92 2.79
N VAL A 128 28.01 -8.08 2.90
CA VAL A 128 28.26 -8.98 1.77
C VAL A 128 26.95 -9.45 1.15
N ILE A 129 25.95 -9.87 1.93
CA ILE A 129 24.64 -10.30 1.40
C ILE A 129 23.89 -9.14 0.73
N ALA A 130 23.84 -7.95 1.32
CA ALA A 130 23.18 -6.78 0.70
C ALA A 130 23.88 -6.34 -0.59
N THR A 131 25.21 -6.44 -0.64
CA THR A 131 26.02 -6.09 -1.81
C THR A 131 25.93 -7.19 -2.88
N MET A 132 25.82 -8.46 -2.48
CA MET A 132 25.63 -9.60 -3.37
C MET A 132 24.22 -9.57 -3.96
N ALA A 133 23.17 -9.26 -3.19
CA ALA A 133 21.81 -9.04 -3.69
C ALA A 133 21.75 -7.88 -4.69
N LEU A 134 22.45 -6.77 -4.41
CA LEU A 134 22.61 -5.64 -5.33
C LEU A 134 23.32 -6.06 -6.63
N LEU A 135 24.41 -6.81 -6.53
CA LEU A 135 25.14 -7.35 -7.69
C LEU A 135 24.30 -8.36 -8.48
N LEU A 136 23.49 -9.18 -7.82
CA LEU A 136 22.68 -10.23 -8.44
C LEU A 136 21.48 -9.66 -9.23
N VAL A 137 20.84 -8.60 -8.73
CA VAL A 137 19.83 -7.83 -9.47
C VAL A 137 20.45 -7.16 -10.71
N LEU A 138 21.69 -6.65 -10.59
CA LEU A 138 22.41 -6.04 -11.70
C LEU A 138 22.92 -7.08 -12.73
N LEU A 139 23.21 -8.31 -12.30
CA LEU A 139 23.75 -9.38 -13.15
C LEU A 139 22.68 -10.19 -13.90
N SER A 140 21.46 -10.28 -13.36
CA SER A 140 20.37 -11.07 -13.95
C SER A 140 19.75 -10.42 -15.19
N TYR A 141 19.90 -9.11 -15.41
CA TYR A 141 19.24 -8.42 -16.52
C TYR A 141 20.12 -7.40 -17.23
N ARG A 142 20.73 -7.81 -18.35
CA ARG A 142 21.74 -7.06 -19.14
C ARG A 142 21.26 -5.75 -19.79
N PHE A 143 20.02 -5.32 -19.60
CA PHE A 143 19.47 -4.06 -20.18
C PHE A 143 18.60 -3.24 -19.22
N THR A 144 18.49 -3.62 -17.93
CA THR A 144 17.46 -3.07 -17.03
C THR A 144 17.95 -1.98 -16.09
N VAL A 145 19.26 -1.75 -16.00
CA VAL A 145 19.85 -0.79 -15.04
C VAL A 145 19.44 0.65 -15.35
N LEU A 146 19.37 1.03 -16.63
CA LEU A 146 18.96 2.40 -17.01
C LEU A 146 17.56 2.72 -16.47
N TYR A 147 16.64 1.76 -16.59
CA TYR A 147 15.23 1.89 -16.22
C TYR A 147 15.02 2.17 -14.73
N ILE A 148 15.82 1.55 -13.86
CA ILE A 148 15.56 1.55 -12.43
C ILE A 148 16.24 2.70 -11.67
N VAL A 149 17.24 3.37 -12.27
CA VAL A 149 18.10 4.35 -11.57
C VAL A 149 17.33 5.57 -11.05
N PRO A 150 16.49 6.27 -11.84
CA PRO A 150 15.85 7.50 -11.38
C PRO A 150 14.90 7.24 -10.20
N ALA A 151 14.05 6.22 -10.31
CA ALA A 151 13.15 5.84 -9.24
C ALA A 151 13.91 5.37 -7.98
N SER A 152 15.01 4.63 -8.15
CA SER A 152 15.87 4.20 -7.02
C SER A 152 16.55 5.35 -6.30
N LEU A 153 16.90 6.42 -7.02
CA LEU A 153 17.43 7.65 -6.42
C LEU A 153 16.35 8.36 -5.60
N VAL A 154 15.16 8.54 -6.17
CA VAL A 154 14.02 9.16 -5.47
C VAL A 154 13.66 8.35 -4.23
N TYR A 155 13.55 7.03 -4.36
CA TYR A 155 13.36 6.11 -3.24
C TYR A 155 14.40 6.34 -2.13
N SER A 156 15.67 6.38 -2.50
CA SER A 156 16.78 6.55 -1.55
C SER A 156 16.71 7.89 -0.82
N LEU A 157 16.27 8.96 -1.50
CA LEU A 157 16.05 10.28 -0.93
C LEU A 157 14.85 10.27 0.02
N LEU A 158 13.70 9.72 -0.40
CA LEU A 158 12.49 9.66 0.41
C LEU A 158 12.68 8.85 1.70
N LEU A 159 13.33 7.69 1.61
CA LEU A 159 13.62 6.85 2.78
C LEU A 159 14.46 7.59 3.84
N TYR A 160 15.28 8.55 3.41
CA TYR A 160 16.06 9.40 4.32
C TYR A 160 15.27 10.64 4.79
N LYS A 161 14.52 11.28 3.90
CA LYS A 161 13.86 12.56 4.15
C LYS A 161 12.51 12.45 4.85
N LEU A 162 11.71 11.40 4.61
CA LEU A 162 10.38 11.26 5.24
C LEU A 162 10.46 11.26 6.78
N PRO A 163 11.38 10.53 7.44
CA PRO A 163 11.51 10.58 8.89
C PRO A 163 12.08 11.90 9.42
N ASP A 164 12.79 12.66 8.56
CA ASP A 164 13.27 14.01 8.88
C ASP A 164 12.18 15.07 8.74
N TRP A 165 11.26 14.87 7.80
CA TRP A 165 10.13 15.76 7.55
C TRP A 165 8.99 15.50 8.54
N PHE A 166 8.77 14.25 8.91
CA PHE A 166 7.66 13.83 9.77
C PHE A 166 8.15 12.87 10.87
N PRO A 167 8.86 13.39 11.88
CA PRO A 167 9.35 12.58 12.98
C PRO A 167 8.24 11.73 13.62
N LYS A 168 8.59 10.50 14.00
CA LYS A 168 7.73 9.53 14.71
C LYS A 168 6.45 9.13 13.98
N SER A 169 6.28 9.50 12.71
CA SER A 169 5.10 9.13 11.91
C SER A 169 5.20 7.73 11.30
N PHE A 170 6.43 7.23 11.13
CA PHE A 170 6.70 5.94 10.48
C PHE A 170 7.61 5.08 11.36
N THR A 171 7.40 3.76 11.33
CA THR A 171 8.49 2.80 11.57
C THR A 171 9.45 2.79 10.38
N PHE A 172 10.58 2.09 10.49
CA PHE A 172 11.51 1.95 9.36
C PHE A 172 10.88 1.19 8.19
N GLY A 173 10.17 0.08 8.47
CA GLY A 173 9.43 -0.70 7.47
C GLY A 173 8.34 0.10 6.77
N GLU A 174 7.55 0.87 7.53
CA GLU A 174 6.50 1.74 6.97
C GLU A 174 7.09 2.82 6.08
N ALA A 175 8.19 3.46 6.50
CA ALA A 175 8.89 4.44 5.66
C ALA A 175 9.44 3.81 4.38
N ALA A 176 9.92 2.56 4.43
CA ALA A 176 10.40 1.84 3.25
C ALA A 176 9.27 1.56 2.27
N VAL A 177 8.14 1.00 2.71
CA VAL A 177 6.99 0.72 1.84
C VAL A 177 6.40 2.02 1.28
N THR A 178 6.25 3.05 2.12
CA THR A 178 5.75 4.36 1.68
C THR A 178 6.67 4.97 0.62
N SER A 179 7.99 4.89 0.82
CA SER A 179 8.96 5.39 -0.16
C SER A 179 8.89 4.62 -1.48
N GLN A 180 8.65 3.30 -1.45
CA GLN A 180 8.43 2.49 -2.66
C GLN A 180 7.17 2.95 -3.41
N LEU A 181 6.04 3.11 -2.69
CA LEU A 181 4.78 3.54 -3.28
C LEU A 181 4.86 4.95 -3.91
N LEU A 182 5.56 5.87 -3.27
CA LEU A 182 5.75 7.23 -3.78
C LEU A 182 6.70 7.31 -4.99
N SER A 183 7.63 6.36 -5.11
CA SER A 183 8.60 6.33 -6.22
C SER A 183 8.14 5.48 -7.41
N LEU A 184 7.16 4.59 -7.22
CA LEU A 184 6.63 3.74 -8.28
C LEU A 184 6.01 4.51 -9.46
N PRO A 185 5.18 5.56 -9.27
CA PRO A 185 4.68 6.36 -10.40
C PRO A 185 5.79 7.01 -11.23
N ILE A 186 6.90 7.40 -10.59
CA ILE A 186 8.07 7.97 -11.26
C ILE A 186 8.78 6.90 -12.10
N HIS A 187 8.91 5.68 -11.57
CA HIS A 187 9.40 4.53 -12.33
C HIS A 187 8.55 4.29 -13.58
N VAL A 188 7.23 4.24 -13.43
CA VAL A 188 6.29 4.00 -14.55
C VAL A 188 6.35 5.14 -15.57
N ALA A 189 6.36 6.40 -15.15
CA ALA A 189 6.50 7.54 -16.06
C ALA A 189 7.83 7.53 -16.83
N TYR A 190 8.92 7.18 -16.14
CA TYR A 190 10.23 7.07 -16.77
C TYR A 190 10.29 5.90 -17.77
N MET A 191 9.63 4.77 -17.48
CA MET A 191 9.48 3.68 -18.43
C MET A 191 8.74 4.15 -19.67
N ALA A 192 7.62 4.87 -19.49
CA ALA A 192 6.82 5.37 -20.60
C ALA A 192 7.59 6.34 -21.49
N LEU A 193 8.48 7.15 -20.89
CA LEU A 193 9.35 8.06 -21.63
C LEU A 193 10.37 7.32 -22.51
N ILE A 194 10.94 6.21 -22.04
CA ILE A 194 11.98 5.48 -22.80
C ILE A 194 11.36 4.49 -23.80
N LEU A 195 10.36 3.73 -23.35
CA LEU A 195 9.79 2.63 -24.11
C LEU A 195 8.59 3.04 -24.97
N GLY A 196 8.03 4.23 -24.73
CA GLY A 196 6.80 4.72 -25.34
C GLY A 196 5.58 4.47 -24.46
N GLU A 197 4.66 5.44 -24.42
CA GLU A 197 3.47 5.43 -23.57
C GLU A 197 2.53 4.25 -23.88
N ASP A 198 2.37 3.92 -25.16
CA ASP A 198 1.48 2.85 -25.61
C ASP A 198 1.97 1.46 -25.19
N LEU A 199 3.26 1.32 -24.85
CA LEU A 199 3.80 0.07 -24.31
C LEU A 199 3.51 -0.09 -22.81
N VAL A 200 3.52 1.02 -22.07
CA VAL A 200 3.47 1.01 -20.60
C VAL A 200 2.04 1.11 -20.08
N PHE A 201 1.18 1.85 -20.77
CA PHE A 201 -0.15 2.16 -20.30
C PHE A 201 -1.23 1.50 -21.15
N SER A 202 -2.09 0.73 -20.49
CA SER A 202 -3.24 0.06 -21.12
C SER A 202 -4.41 1.00 -21.39
N ASN A 203 -4.59 2.05 -20.58
CA ASN A 203 -5.70 2.99 -20.70
C ASN A 203 -5.32 4.42 -20.25
N ASP A 204 -6.14 5.39 -20.65
CA ASP A 204 -5.96 6.80 -20.27
C ASP A 204 -6.04 7.01 -18.76
N SER A 205 -6.87 6.22 -18.05
CA SER A 205 -7.03 6.34 -16.59
C SER A 205 -5.71 6.06 -15.85
N SER A 206 -4.93 5.09 -16.31
CA SER A 206 -3.61 4.76 -15.77
C SER A 206 -2.60 5.87 -16.03
N ARG A 207 -2.63 6.46 -17.24
CA ARG A 207 -1.78 7.60 -17.62
C ARG A 207 -2.08 8.83 -16.75
N VAL A 208 -3.36 9.19 -16.64
CA VAL A 208 -3.85 10.31 -15.81
C VAL A 208 -3.48 10.09 -14.35
N SER A 209 -3.64 8.87 -13.83
CA SER A 209 -3.26 8.51 -12.46
C SER A 209 -1.78 8.77 -12.17
N VAL A 210 -0.86 8.36 -13.08
CA VAL A 210 0.57 8.61 -12.89
C VAL A 210 0.89 10.11 -12.88
N ILE A 211 0.27 10.89 -13.78
CA ILE A 211 0.44 12.35 -13.83
C ILE A 211 -0.03 13.00 -12.52
N ILE A 212 -1.22 12.60 -12.01
CA ILE A 212 -1.77 13.10 -10.76
C ILE A 212 -0.83 12.81 -9.59
N HIS A 213 -0.38 11.56 -9.44
CA HIS A 213 0.54 11.17 -8.37
C HIS A 213 1.84 11.98 -8.40
N ILE A 214 2.49 12.07 -9.57
CA ILE A 214 3.73 12.84 -9.73
C ILE A 214 3.49 14.32 -9.38
N GLY A 215 2.35 14.88 -9.81
CA GLY A 215 1.93 16.24 -9.47
C GLY A 215 1.85 16.48 -7.97
N ILE A 216 1.16 15.62 -7.22
CA ILE A 216 0.96 15.80 -5.77
C ILE A 216 2.25 15.60 -4.99
N VAL A 217 3.05 14.60 -5.34
CA VAL A 217 4.34 14.36 -4.70
C VAL A 217 5.26 15.56 -4.93
N THR A 218 5.29 16.09 -6.15
CA THR A 218 6.11 17.26 -6.50
C THR A 218 5.64 18.51 -5.77
N ALA A 219 4.33 18.79 -5.76
CA ALA A 219 3.74 19.94 -5.06
C ALA A 219 4.01 19.88 -3.55
N THR A 220 3.80 18.71 -2.93
CA THR A 220 4.02 18.49 -1.51
C THR A 220 5.50 18.63 -1.14
N ALA A 221 6.41 18.03 -1.92
CA ALA A 221 7.84 18.16 -1.68
C ALA A 221 8.31 19.62 -1.83
N ALA A 222 7.85 20.32 -2.87
CA ALA A 222 8.15 21.73 -3.07
C ALA A 222 7.67 22.58 -1.89
N PHE A 223 6.43 22.37 -1.43
CA PHE A 223 5.90 23.06 -0.27
C PHE A 223 6.73 22.83 0.99
N ILE A 224 7.06 21.57 1.34
CA ILE A 224 7.83 21.25 2.55
C ILE A 224 9.23 21.90 2.51
N VAL A 225 9.85 21.95 1.33
CA VAL A 225 11.15 22.61 1.16
C VAL A 225 11.03 24.12 1.37
N LEU A 226 9.99 24.76 0.83
CA LEU A 226 9.74 26.20 0.95
C LEU A 226 9.35 26.59 2.39
N ASP A 227 8.50 25.82 3.06
CA ASP A 227 8.07 26.07 4.44
C ASP A 227 9.26 26.13 5.42
N ARG A 228 10.27 25.27 5.20
CA ARG A 228 11.52 25.28 6.00
C ARG A 228 12.30 26.59 5.94
N TRP A 229 12.01 27.45 4.96
CA TRP A 229 12.61 28.77 4.83
C TRP A 229 11.78 29.86 5.55
N LYS A 230 10.99 29.47 6.58
CA LYS A 230 10.17 30.32 7.46
C LYS A 230 9.06 31.10 6.75
N PHE A 231 8.52 30.48 5.71
CA PHE A 231 7.53 31.11 4.88
C PHE A 231 6.10 30.77 5.31
N GLN A 232 5.18 31.73 5.18
CA GLN A 232 3.78 31.61 5.62
C GLN A 232 2.99 30.60 4.78
N SER A 233 1.79 30.22 5.25
CA SER A 233 0.86 29.30 4.60
C SER A 233 0.49 29.62 3.15
N GLU A 234 0.82 30.81 2.64
CA GLU A 234 0.64 31.23 1.24
C GLU A 234 1.43 30.35 0.24
N TRP A 235 2.61 29.86 0.65
CA TRP A 235 3.46 29.04 -0.22
C TRP A 235 2.90 27.65 -0.49
N PHE A 236 1.98 27.19 0.35
CA PHE A 236 1.15 26.04 0.04
C PHE A 236 0.36 26.31 -1.26
N TYR A 237 -0.36 27.43 -1.34
CA TYR A 237 -1.13 27.76 -2.53
C TYR A 237 -0.26 27.98 -3.75
N VAL A 238 0.87 28.68 -3.60
CA VAL A 238 1.82 28.94 -4.70
C VAL A 238 2.38 27.63 -5.24
N SER A 239 2.91 26.75 -4.38
CA SER A 239 3.51 25.48 -4.82
C SER A 239 2.50 24.59 -5.54
N TYR A 240 1.30 24.42 -4.99
CA TYR A 240 0.24 23.63 -5.61
C TYR A 240 -0.29 24.25 -6.91
N ALA A 241 -0.44 25.59 -6.97
CA ALA A 241 -0.86 26.28 -8.19
C ALA A 241 0.20 26.19 -9.28
N VAL A 242 1.48 26.39 -8.95
CA VAL A 242 2.59 26.28 -9.90
C VAL A 242 2.71 24.86 -10.44
N THR A 243 2.73 23.85 -9.57
CA THR A 243 2.76 22.46 -10.02
C THR A 243 1.51 22.08 -10.82
N GLY A 244 0.33 22.54 -10.39
CA GLY A 244 -0.91 22.33 -11.11
C GLY A 244 -0.90 22.91 -12.53
N PHE A 245 -0.50 24.18 -12.66
CA PHE A 245 -0.58 24.92 -13.93
C PHE A 245 0.57 24.62 -14.88
N PHE A 246 1.79 24.40 -14.37
CA PHE A 246 2.99 24.24 -15.22
C PHE A 246 3.44 22.78 -15.40
N LEU A 247 2.98 21.85 -14.55
CA LEU A 247 3.31 20.43 -14.69
C LEU A 247 2.07 19.59 -15.00
N VAL A 248 1.07 19.60 -14.12
CA VAL A 248 -0.07 18.66 -14.21
C VAL A 248 -0.97 19.00 -15.40
N LEU A 249 -1.48 20.23 -15.48
CA LEU A 249 -2.45 20.64 -16.49
C LEU A 249 -1.90 20.51 -17.92
N PRO A 250 -0.67 20.96 -18.24
CA PRO A 250 -0.12 20.80 -19.58
C PRO A 250 0.05 19.32 -19.96
N CYS A 251 0.56 18.48 -19.04
CA CYS A 251 0.69 17.04 -19.27
C CYS A 251 -0.67 16.40 -19.53
N LEU A 252 -1.72 16.76 -18.78
CA LEU A 252 -3.08 16.25 -19.00
C LEU A 252 -3.66 16.71 -20.34
N CYS A 253 -3.48 17.97 -20.73
CA CYS A 253 -3.97 18.49 -22.01
C CYS A 253 -3.28 17.81 -23.20
N ILE A 254 -1.97 17.58 -23.13
CA ILE A 254 -1.20 16.88 -24.17
C ILE A 254 -1.66 15.43 -24.28
N LEU A 255 -1.78 14.76 -23.13
CA LEU A 255 -2.18 13.36 -23.04
C LEU A 255 -3.60 13.15 -23.59
N LEU A 256 -4.57 13.88 -23.05
CA LEU A 256 -5.99 13.66 -23.33
C LEU A 256 -6.40 14.24 -24.68
N LYS A 257 -5.60 15.12 -25.28
CA LYS A 257 -5.90 15.88 -26.52
C LYS A 257 -7.23 16.63 -26.47
N GLN A 258 -7.74 16.86 -25.26
CA GLN A 258 -8.98 17.58 -24.98
C GLN A 258 -8.88 18.21 -23.58
N ASN A 259 -9.84 19.07 -23.25
CA ASN A 259 -9.88 19.71 -21.95
C ASN A 259 -10.06 18.64 -20.83
N PRO A 260 -9.19 18.61 -19.79
CA PRO A 260 -9.28 17.60 -18.74
C PRO A 260 -10.57 17.64 -17.92
N VAL A 261 -11.18 18.81 -17.72
CA VAL A 261 -12.47 18.94 -17.02
C VAL A 261 -13.58 18.30 -17.85
N TYR A 262 -13.58 18.55 -19.16
CA TYR A 262 -14.49 17.88 -20.08
C TYR A 262 -14.27 16.36 -20.08
N TRP A 263 -13.02 15.90 -20.08
CA TRP A 263 -12.72 14.47 -19.98
C TRP A 263 -13.28 13.86 -18.70
N ILE A 264 -13.09 14.49 -17.53
CA ILE A 264 -13.64 14.00 -16.25
C ILE A 264 -15.17 13.91 -16.32
N ILE A 265 -15.85 14.95 -16.81
CA ILE A 265 -17.31 14.94 -16.96
C ILE A 265 -17.73 13.79 -17.89
N SER A 266 -17.06 13.65 -19.03
CA SER A 266 -17.34 12.59 -19.99
C SER A 266 -17.11 11.19 -19.40
N ARG A 267 -16.10 11.01 -18.53
CA ARG A 267 -15.87 9.76 -17.80
C ARG A 267 -17.00 9.47 -16.83
N VAL A 268 -17.42 10.45 -16.00
CA VAL A 268 -18.53 10.26 -15.05
C VAL A 268 -19.83 9.88 -15.77
N THR A 269 -20.07 10.44 -16.96
CA THR A 269 -21.29 10.19 -17.75
C THR A 269 -21.14 9.10 -18.82
N GLN A 270 -20.01 8.38 -18.84
CA GLN A 270 -19.69 7.46 -19.95
C GLN A 270 -20.66 6.27 -20.03
N SER A 271 -21.07 5.74 -18.87
CA SER A 271 -21.94 4.57 -18.81
C SER A 271 -22.97 4.69 -17.69
N LYS A 272 -24.05 3.90 -17.80
CA LYS A 272 -25.05 3.78 -16.72
C LYS A 272 -24.42 3.33 -15.41
N TYR A 273 -23.43 2.42 -15.48
CA TYR A 273 -22.72 1.92 -14.31
C TYR A 273 -21.91 3.02 -13.63
N THR A 274 -21.20 3.83 -14.42
CA THR A 274 -20.39 4.94 -13.90
C THR A 274 -21.25 6.00 -13.21
N ILE A 275 -22.41 6.33 -13.79
CA ILE A 275 -23.39 7.25 -13.18
C ILE A 275 -23.94 6.66 -11.87
N VAL A 276 -24.35 5.39 -11.86
CA VAL A 276 -24.85 4.72 -10.65
C VAL A 276 -23.80 4.69 -9.54
N LEU A 277 -22.55 4.35 -9.88
CA LEU A 277 -21.43 4.36 -8.93
C LEU A 277 -21.18 5.77 -8.39
N PHE A 278 -21.15 6.78 -9.25
CA PHE A 278 -20.95 8.17 -8.82
C PHE A 278 -22.05 8.62 -7.84
N LEU A 279 -23.32 8.40 -8.17
CA LEU A 279 -24.45 8.72 -7.30
C LEU A 279 -24.39 7.93 -5.99
N TRP A 280 -24.03 6.64 -6.06
CA TRP A 280 -23.85 5.79 -4.89
C TRP A 280 -22.76 6.30 -3.96
N TRP A 281 -21.61 6.70 -4.50
CA TRP A 281 -20.51 7.24 -3.71
C TRP A 281 -20.83 8.63 -3.14
N CYS A 282 -21.58 9.47 -3.85
CA CYS A 282 -22.13 10.70 -3.28
C CYS A 282 -23.05 10.40 -2.08
N PHE A 283 -23.92 9.40 -2.20
CA PHE A 283 -24.78 8.95 -1.10
C PHE A 283 -23.96 8.41 0.08
N CYS A 284 -23.00 7.52 -0.15
CA CYS A 284 -22.10 7.01 0.89
C CYS A 284 -21.33 8.13 1.59
N THR A 285 -20.85 9.13 0.84
CA THR A 285 -20.17 10.31 1.39
C THR A 285 -21.10 11.13 2.28
N LEU A 286 -22.33 11.39 1.81
CA LEU A 286 -23.34 12.10 2.61
C LEU A 286 -23.65 11.35 3.91
N VAL A 287 -23.90 10.04 3.84
CA VAL A 287 -24.11 9.19 5.03
C VAL A 287 -22.91 9.25 5.96
N SER A 288 -21.69 9.18 5.44
CA SER A 288 -20.46 9.26 6.23
C SER A 288 -20.34 10.58 6.99
N VAL A 289 -20.63 11.71 6.32
CA VAL A 289 -20.64 13.04 6.96
C VAL A 289 -21.70 13.11 8.06
N LEU A 290 -22.92 12.61 7.79
CA LEU A 290 -23.99 12.58 8.79
C LEU A 290 -23.63 11.72 10.01
N LEU A 291 -23.03 10.55 9.79
CA LEU A 291 -22.57 9.66 10.86
C LEU A 291 -21.46 10.31 11.68
N VAL A 292 -20.43 10.88 11.04
CA VAL A 292 -19.34 11.56 11.76
C VAL A 292 -19.86 12.74 12.55
N ASN A 293 -20.79 13.53 12.02
CA ASN A 293 -21.41 14.64 12.75
C ASN A 293 -22.26 14.14 13.93
N HIS A 294 -23.01 13.06 13.76
CA HIS A 294 -23.81 12.45 14.82
C HIS A 294 -22.93 11.95 15.98
N TYR A 295 -21.91 11.16 15.66
CA TYR A 295 -20.98 10.63 16.66
C TYR A 295 -20.04 11.69 17.24
N GLY A 296 -19.67 12.70 16.45
CA GLY A 296 -18.81 13.82 16.85
C GLY A 296 -19.50 14.83 17.78
N ASN A 297 -20.80 15.06 17.59
CA ASN A 297 -21.60 15.94 18.45
C ASN A 297 -22.09 15.26 19.74
N SER A 298 -22.03 13.93 19.80
CA SER A 298 -22.38 13.21 21.02
C SER A 298 -21.33 13.51 22.11
N GLN A 299 -21.70 14.31 23.12
CA GLN A 299 -20.91 14.59 24.32
C GLN A 299 -20.75 13.33 25.20
N SER A 300 -20.13 12.29 24.66
CA SER A 300 -19.80 11.09 25.41
C SER A 300 -18.46 11.31 26.13
N SER A 301 -18.44 11.04 27.42
CA SER A 301 -17.24 11.01 28.26
C SER A 301 -16.17 10.01 27.75
N ASN A 302 -16.50 9.17 26.76
CA ASN A 302 -15.63 8.15 26.19
C ASN A 302 -15.19 8.43 24.74
N LYS A 303 -14.37 9.47 24.53
CA LYS A 303 -13.76 9.82 23.22
C LYS A 303 -13.11 8.64 22.48
N LYS A 304 -12.49 7.70 23.22
CA LYS A 304 -11.85 6.50 22.67
C LYS A 304 -12.83 5.51 22.04
N ILE A 305 -14.03 5.37 22.62
CA ILE A 305 -15.08 4.50 22.08
C ILE A 305 -15.60 5.09 20.78
N VAL A 306 -15.88 6.41 20.76
CA VAL A 306 -16.33 7.13 19.56
C VAL A 306 -15.33 6.95 18.42
N SER A 307 -14.04 7.19 18.66
CA SER A 307 -12.99 6.98 17.65
C SER A 307 -12.97 5.54 17.12
N THR A 308 -13.07 4.54 18.00
CA THR A 308 -13.07 3.12 17.59
C THR A 308 -14.28 2.79 16.72
N VAL A 309 -15.49 3.23 17.11
CA VAL A 309 -16.72 2.99 16.34
C VAL A 309 -16.64 3.67 14.99
N THR A 310 -16.26 4.96 14.96
CA THR A 310 -16.11 5.72 13.72
C THR A 310 -15.14 5.02 12.78
N ARG A 311 -13.95 4.61 13.25
CA ARG A 311 -13.00 3.88 12.41
C ARG A 311 -13.61 2.61 11.81
N LYS A 312 -14.33 1.80 12.58
CA LYS A 312 -14.98 0.58 12.06
C LYS A 312 -16.09 0.89 11.05
N LEU A 313 -16.83 1.99 11.20
CA LEU A 313 -17.78 2.43 10.18
C LEU A 313 -17.10 2.71 8.84
N PHE A 314 -15.91 3.32 8.83
CA PHE A 314 -15.15 3.53 7.59
C PHE A 314 -14.67 2.24 6.94
N HIS A 315 -14.41 1.18 7.71
CA HIS A 315 -14.11 -0.15 7.14
C HIS A 315 -15.35 -0.75 6.47
N VAL A 316 -16.56 -0.55 7.03
CA VAL A 316 -17.82 -0.91 6.35
C VAL A 316 -18.00 -0.10 5.06
N ILE A 317 -17.78 1.23 5.13
CA ILE A 317 -17.93 2.12 3.97
C ILE A 317 -17.04 1.68 2.82
N ILE A 318 -15.81 1.22 3.09
CA ILE A 318 -14.93 0.67 2.05
C ILE A 318 -15.55 -0.53 1.36
N ILE A 319 -16.10 -1.51 2.09
CA ILE A 319 -16.75 -2.67 1.47
C ILE A 319 -17.85 -2.18 0.52
N VAL A 320 -18.68 -1.25 1.01
CA VAL A 320 -19.84 -0.72 0.29
C VAL A 320 -19.46 0.15 -0.93
N VAL A 321 -18.28 0.76 -0.93
CA VAL A 321 -17.75 1.55 -2.05
C VAL A 321 -17.00 0.68 -3.05
N PHE A 322 -16.11 -0.19 -2.58
CA PHE A 322 -15.18 -0.95 -3.41
C PHE A 322 -15.81 -2.18 -4.05
N VAL A 323 -16.64 -2.94 -3.34
CA VAL A 323 -17.28 -4.14 -3.93
C VAL A 323 -18.07 -3.80 -5.20
N PRO A 324 -19.03 -2.84 -5.18
CA PRO A 324 -19.72 -2.47 -6.42
C PRO A 324 -18.79 -1.80 -7.43
N GLY A 325 -17.79 -1.03 -6.99
CA GLY A 325 -16.82 -0.42 -7.91
C GLY A 325 -16.00 -1.44 -8.70
N ILE A 326 -15.49 -2.48 -8.04
CA ILE A 326 -14.76 -3.58 -8.71
C ILE A 326 -15.67 -4.34 -9.68
N LEU A 327 -16.93 -4.56 -9.32
CA LEU A 327 -17.87 -5.34 -10.12
C LEU A 327 -18.42 -4.61 -11.34
N LEU A 328 -18.64 -3.29 -11.22
CA LEU A 328 -19.35 -2.51 -12.23
C LEU A 328 -18.41 -1.70 -13.12
N ASP A 329 -17.38 -1.06 -12.56
CA ASP A 329 -16.43 -0.22 -13.32
C ASP A 329 -15.09 -0.08 -12.56
N PRO A 330 -14.20 -1.10 -12.66
CA PRO A 330 -12.93 -1.12 -11.93
C PRO A 330 -11.96 -0.03 -12.40
N GLU A 331 -12.03 0.39 -13.67
CA GLU A 331 -11.22 1.49 -14.20
C GLU A 331 -11.64 2.83 -13.56
N PHE A 332 -12.95 3.08 -13.44
CA PHE A 332 -13.46 4.27 -12.76
C PHE A 332 -13.14 4.27 -11.26
N LEU A 333 -13.22 3.11 -10.59
CA LEU A 333 -12.80 2.96 -9.20
C LEU A 333 -11.30 3.20 -9.03
N TYR A 334 -10.45 2.66 -9.93
CA TYR A 334 -9.02 2.91 -9.95
C TYR A 334 -8.74 4.41 -10.01
N LEU A 335 -9.31 5.13 -10.99
CA LEU A 335 -9.07 6.56 -11.16
C LEU A 335 -9.59 7.36 -9.96
N SER A 336 -10.80 7.05 -9.50
CA SER A 336 -11.45 7.77 -8.39
C SER A 336 -10.71 7.57 -7.07
N SER A 337 -10.18 6.37 -6.80
CA SER A 337 -9.40 6.10 -5.59
C SER A 337 -8.05 6.84 -5.58
N VAL A 338 -7.41 7.01 -6.74
CA VAL A 338 -6.20 7.82 -6.89
C VAL A 338 -6.48 9.29 -6.60
N ILE A 339 -7.55 9.83 -7.20
CA ILE A 339 -7.98 11.22 -6.95
C ILE A 339 -8.40 11.41 -5.50
N ALA A 340 -9.07 10.44 -4.88
CA ALA A 340 -9.42 10.52 -3.47
C ALA A 340 -8.18 10.48 -2.56
N THR A 341 -7.18 9.64 -2.87
CA THR A 341 -5.91 9.59 -2.13
C THR A 341 -5.16 10.91 -2.25
N ALA A 342 -5.11 11.47 -3.45
CA ALA A 342 -4.59 12.80 -3.72
C ALA A 342 -5.20 13.86 -2.80
N VAL A 343 -6.54 13.92 -2.78
CA VAL A 343 -7.29 14.85 -1.94
C VAL A 343 -6.96 14.64 -0.46
N LEU A 344 -6.90 13.40 0.03
CA LEU A 344 -6.57 13.12 1.43
C LEU A 344 -5.15 13.55 1.81
N ILE A 345 -4.17 13.38 0.91
CA ILE A 345 -2.80 13.89 1.12
C ILE A 345 -2.81 15.41 1.22
N VAL A 346 -3.51 16.10 0.32
CA VAL A 346 -3.62 17.57 0.33
C VAL A 346 -4.29 18.07 1.62
N LEU A 347 -5.41 17.45 2.02
CA LEU A 347 -6.11 17.77 3.27
C LEU A 347 -5.23 17.55 4.49
N GLU A 348 -4.42 16.49 4.48
CA GLU A 348 -3.47 16.19 5.55
C GLU A 348 -2.35 17.24 5.64
N VAL A 349 -1.85 17.72 4.50
CA VAL A 349 -0.87 18.82 4.47
C VAL A 349 -1.50 20.12 4.99
N ILE A 350 -2.72 20.48 4.56
CA ILE A 350 -3.46 21.64 5.06
C ILE A 350 -3.65 21.55 6.58
N ARG A 351 -4.02 20.36 7.08
CA ARG A 351 -4.19 20.08 8.51
C ARG A 351 -2.87 20.23 9.26
N LEU A 352 -1.81 19.57 8.79
CA LEU A 352 -0.51 19.52 9.45
C LEU A 352 0.06 20.93 9.64
N TYR A 353 0.05 21.73 8.57
CA TYR A 353 0.62 23.08 8.55
C TYR A 353 -0.39 24.18 8.93
N ARG A 354 -1.61 23.82 9.33
CA ARG A 354 -2.67 24.76 9.73
C ARG A 354 -2.97 25.83 8.67
N VAL A 355 -2.94 25.45 7.40
CA VAL A 355 -3.15 26.38 6.28
C VAL A 355 -4.58 26.97 6.34
N PRO A 356 -4.75 28.31 6.45
CA PRO A 356 -6.06 28.94 6.52
C PRO A 356 -6.76 28.89 5.14
N PRO A 357 -8.10 28.80 5.07
CA PRO A 357 -9.04 28.93 6.19
C PRO A 357 -9.36 27.60 6.89
N PHE A 358 -8.95 26.45 6.33
CA PHE A 358 -9.46 25.14 6.75
C PHE A 358 -8.57 24.38 7.74
N GLY A 359 -7.30 24.73 7.90
CA GLY A 359 -6.33 23.91 8.64
C GLY A 359 -6.67 23.72 10.12
N THR A 360 -7.24 24.72 10.79
CA THR A 360 -7.70 24.60 12.19
C THR A 360 -8.92 23.69 12.29
N PHE A 361 -9.90 23.87 11.41
CA PHE A 361 -11.10 23.04 11.32
C PHE A 361 -10.74 21.58 11.05
N LEU A 362 -9.93 21.30 10.02
CA LEU A 362 -9.51 19.95 9.67
C LEU A 362 -8.79 19.27 10.83
N HIS A 363 -7.92 19.98 11.54
CA HIS A 363 -7.22 19.39 12.67
C HIS A 363 -8.16 18.94 13.79
N GLN A 364 -9.23 19.70 14.06
CA GLN A 364 -10.24 19.32 15.05
C GLN A 364 -11.01 18.09 14.58
N GLN A 365 -11.43 18.06 13.31
CA GLN A 365 -12.17 16.93 12.74
C GLN A 365 -11.34 15.63 12.70
N TYR A 366 -10.04 15.75 12.40
CA TYR A 366 -9.15 14.59 12.31
C TYR A 366 -8.90 13.90 13.67
N GLN A 367 -9.14 14.57 14.80
CA GLN A 367 -8.93 13.98 16.13
C GLN A 367 -9.77 12.72 16.37
N VAL A 368 -10.93 12.59 15.72
CA VAL A 368 -11.78 11.40 15.86
C VAL A 368 -11.13 10.16 15.22
N PHE A 369 -10.22 10.34 14.27
CA PHE A 369 -9.57 9.26 13.52
C PHE A 369 -8.21 8.82 14.07
N VAL A 370 -7.62 9.59 14.99
CA VAL A 370 -6.30 9.31 15.56
C VAL A 370 -6.30 7.97 16.31
N ASP A 371 -5.38 7.08 15.94
CA ASP A 371 -5.10 5.85 16.69
C ASP A 371 -3.65 5.84 17.22
N LYS A 372 -3.28 4.79 17.98
CA LYS A 372 -1.93 4.52 18.47
C LYS A 372 -0.84 4.59 17.38
N GLN A 373 -1.20 4.28 16.14
CA GLN A 373 -0.28 4.26 15.00
C GLN A 373 0.00 5.69 14.49
N ASP A 374 -0.91 6.65 14.73
CA ASP A 374 -0.75 8.06 14.38
C ASP A 374 -0.06 8.83 15.51
N SER A 375 1.09 8.32 15.99
CA SER A 375 1.81 8.92 17.13
C SER A 375 2.71 10.10 16.76
N GLY A 376 2.96 10.29 15.46
CA GLY A 376 3.79 11.36 14.92
C GLY A 376 2.98 12.58 14.49
N ASP A 377 3.57 13.39 13.63
CA ASP A 377 2.93 14.59 13.11
C ASP A 377 1.80 14.27 12.12
N LEU A 378 1.96 13.20 11.35
CA LEU A 378 0.99 12.76 10.35
C LEU A 378 -0.10 11.87 10.93
N ILE A 379 -1.32 12.06 10.44
CA ILE A 379 -2.47 11.19 10.66
C ILE A 379 -2.67 10.40 9.37
N LEU A 380 -2.14 9.18 9.35
CA LEU A 380 -2.04 8.35 8.16
C LEU A 380 -3.14 7.29 8.07
N THR A 381 -3.79 6.96 9.19
CA THR A 381 -4.83 5.94 9.25
C THR A 381 -5.89 6.07 8.12
N PRO A 382 -6.50 7.24 7.84
CA PRO A 382 -7.49 7.36 6.77
C PRO A 382 -6.88 7.25 5.36
N ILE A 383 -5.66 7.75 5.16
CA ILE A 383 -4.95 7.69 3.87
C ILE A 383 -4.61 6.23 3.57
N TYR A 384 -4.02 5.52 4.54
CA TYR A 384 -3.65 4.12 4.35
C TYR A 384 -4.83 3.19 4.25
N LEU A 385 -5.95 3.51 4.91
CA LEU A 385 -7.17 2.75 4.74
C LEU A 385 -7.63 2.76 3.27
N LEU A 386 -7.55 3.92 2.60
CA LEU A 386 -7.87 4.04 1.16
C LEU A 386 -6.79 3.43 0.26
N ILE A 387 -5.50 3.65 0.55
CA ILE A 387 -4.40 3.05 -0.23
C ILE A 387 -4.49 1.52 -0.14
N GLY A 388 -4.62 0.99 1.07
CA GLY A 388 -4.72 -0.45 1.34
C GLY A 388 -5.91 -1.12 0.66
N SER A 389 -7.06 -0.43 0.58
CA SER A 389 -8.22 -0.95 -0.16
C SER A 389 -8.06 -0.89 -1.68
N SER A 390 -7.22 0.02 -2.20
CA SER A 390 -7.07 0.28 -3.64
C SER A 390 -5.85 -0.37 -4.27
N LEU A 391 -4.86 -0.78 -3.46
CA LEU A 391 -3.54 -1.11 -3.99
C LEU A 391 -3.54 -2.31 -4.94
N SER A 392 -4.37 -3.32 -4.71
CA SER A 392 -4.52 -4.47 -5.63
C SER A 392 -4.92 -3.99 -7.03
N LEU A 393 -5.85 -3.04 -7.12
CA LEU A 393 -6.28 -2.43 -8.39
C LEU A 393 -5.18 -1.55 -9.00
N TRP A 394 -4.37 -0.90 -8.15
CA TRP A 394 -3.30 -0.03 -8.63
C TRP A 394 -2.13 -0.80 -9.22
N LEU A 395 -1.79 -1.94 -8.62
CA LEU A 395 -0.64 -2.77 -9.00
C LEU A 395 -0.96 -3.78 -10.09
N THR A 396 -2.22 -4.20 -10.21
CA THR A 396 -2.72 -4.99 -11.34
C THR A 396 -3.92 -4.28 -11.96
N PRO A 397 -3.71 -3.22 -12.77
CA PRO A 397 -4.79 -2.56 -13.49
C PRO A 397 -5.44 -3.57 -14.43
N CYS A 398 -6.71 -3.86 -14.21
CA CYS A 398 -7.46 -4.87 -14.94
C CYS A 398 -8.60 -4.20 -15.73
N SER A 399 -9.02 -4.82 -16.83
CA SER A 399 -10.13 -4.34 -17.67
C SER A 399 -11.16 -5.46 -17.87
N GLY A 400 -12.44 -5.17 -17.68
CA GLY A 400 -13.52 -6.15 -17.96
C GLY A 400 -13.49 -7.40 -17.06
N HIS A 401 -13.55 -8.59 -17.66
CA HIS A 401 -13.63 -9.86 -16.94
C HIS A 401 -12.35 -10.23 -16.17
N ASP A 402 -11.21 -9.63 -16.54
CA ASP A 402 -9.90 -9.91 -15.95
C ASP A 402 -9.76 -9.36 -14.51
N CYS A 403 -10.71 -8.53 -14.07
CA CYS A 403 -10.77 -8.03 -12.69
C CYS A 403 -11.45 -8.99 -11.71
N LYS A 404 -12.02 -10.10 -12.17
CA LYS A 404 -12.74 -11.07 -11.34
C LYS A 404 -11.78 -12.09 -10.69
N ILE A 405 -10.67 -11.59 -10.18
CA ILE A 405 -9.62 -12.37 -9.54
C ILE A 405 -9.70 -12.10 -8.04
N LEU A 406 -9.48 -13.12 -7.22
CA LEU A 406 -9.60 -12.99 -5.77
C LEU A 406 -8.66 -11.90 -5.20
N SER A 407 -7.48 -11.75 -5.80
CA SER A 407 -6.47 -10.78 -5.39
C SER A 407 -6.95 -9.33 -5.53
N SER A 408 -7.85 -9.02 -6.46
CA SER A 408 -8.49 -7.70 -6.59
C SER A 408 -9.27 -7.31 -5.32
N PHE A 409 -9.80 -8.29 -4.59
CA PHE A 409 -10.54 -8.08 -3.34
C PHE A 409 -9.67 -8.12 -2.08
N ALA A 410 -8.34 -8.21 -2.19
CA ALA A 410 -7.44 -8.38 -1.04
C ALA A 410 -7.64 -7.33 0.06
N GLY A 411 -7.76 -6.05 -0.31
CA GLY A 411 -8.02 -4.96 0.63
C GLY A 411 -9.40 -5.06 1.30
N ILE A 412 -10.43 -5.48 0.57
CA ILE A 412 -11.79 -5.64 1.08
C ILE A 412 -11.86 -6.82 2.06
N ILE A 413 -11.26 -7.96 1.69
CA ILE A 413 -11.26 -9.17 2.51
C ILE A 413 -10.47 -8.92 3.80
N SER A 414 -9.29 -8.32 3.71
CA SER A 414 -8.43 -8.14 4.88
C SER A 414 -8.87 -6.97 5.79
N LEU A 415 -9.01 -5.75 5.24
CA LEU A 415 -9.39 -4.57 6.02
C LEU A 415 -10.89 -4.52 6.28
N GLY A 416 -11.71 -4.72 5.26
CA GLY A 416 -13.16 -4.68 5.41
C GLY A 416 -13.64 -5.81 6.32
N VAL A 417 -13.45 -7.06 5.90
CA VAL A 417 -14.04 -8.21 6.60
C VAL A 417 -13.17 -8.65 7.79
N GLY A 418 -11.88 -8.89 7.56
CA GLY A 418 -10.97 -9.45 8.56
C GLY A 418 -10.81 -8.58 9.80
N ASP A 419 -10.41 -7.32 9.64
CA ASP A 419 -10.19 -6.39 10.77
C ASP A 419 -11.48 -6.10 11.57
N MET A 420 -12.63 -6.02 10.91
CA MET A 420 -13.92 -5.89 11.59
C MET A 420 -14.27 -7.14 12.38
N ALA A 421 -14.20 -8.33 11.77
CA ALA A 421 -14.50 -9.60 12.43
C ALA A 421 -13.55 -9.86 13.60
N ALA A 422 -12.26 -9.52 13.47
CA ALA A 422 -11.28 -9.61 14.55
C ALA A 422 -11.69 -8.77 15.76
N SER A 423 -12.10 -7.52 15.50
CA SER A 423 -12.44 -6.55 16.52
C SER A 423 -13.77 -6.85 17.22
N ILE A 424 -14.77 -7.32 16.48
CA ILE A 424 -16.08 -7.70 17.03
C ILE A 424 -15.93 -9.01 17.80
N GLY A 425 -15.37 -10.05 17.19
CA GLY A 425 -15.15 -11.35 17.82
C GLY A 425 -14.27 -11.26 19.06
N GLY A 426 -13.20 -10.46 19.01
CA GLY A 426 -12.32 -10.24 20.15
C GLY A 426 -12.98 -9.50 21.31
N LYS A 427 -13.96 -8.62 21.05
CA LYS A 427 -14.73 -7.95 22.11
C LYS A 427 -15.83 -8.83 22.70
N MET A 428 -16.49 -9.63 21.87
CA MET A 428 -17.62 -10.46 22.30
C MET A 428 -17.17 -11.73 23.01
N CYS A 429 -16.15 -12.41 22.47
CA CYS A 429 -15.76 -13.76 22.88
C CYS A 429 -14.30 -13.87 23.33
N GLY A 430 -13.56 -12.76 23.36
CA GLY A 430 -12.11 -12.77 23.62
C GLY A 430 -11.77 -13.11 25.06
N GLN A 431 -11.22 -14.30 25.28
CA GLN A 431 -10.74 -14.75 26.59
C GLN A 431 -9.21 -14.92 26.56
N HIS A 432 -8.69 -15.48 25.47
CA HIS A 432 -7.27 -15.83 25.35
C HIS A 432 -6.52 -14.78 24.53
N LYS A 433 -5.56 -14.08 25.14
CA LYS A 433 -4.72 -13.10 24.44
C LYS A 433 -3.51 -13.77 23.84
N TRP A 434 -3.12 -13.32 22.64
CA TRP A 434 -1.85 -13.73 22.07
C TRP A 434 -0.67 -13.20 22.92
N PRO A 435 0.42 -13.97 23.08
CA PRO A 435 1.57 -13.55 23.87
C PRO A 435 2.15 -12.23 23.40
N GLY A 436 2.21 -11.23 24.29
CA GLY A 436 2.77 -9.91 23.98
C GLY A 436 1.89 -9.01 23.10
N THR A 437 0.61 -9.36 22.88
CA THR A 437 -0.35 -8.54 22.12
C THR A 437 -1.59 -8.24 22.95
N LYS A 438 -2.37 -7.24 22.53
CA LYS A 438 -3.71 -6.97 23.09
C LYS A 438 -4.82 -7.70 22.32
N LYS A 439 -4.48 -8.36 21.21
CA LYS A 439 -5.40 -9.07 20.32
C LYS A 439 -5.63 -10.49 20.87
N THR A 440 -6.82 -11.03 20.64
CA THR A 440 -7.25 -12.33 21.19
C THR A 440 -7.23 -13.43 20.13
N VAL A 441 -7.03 -14.67 20.56
CA VAL A 441 -7.07 -15.87 19.71
C VAL A 441 -8.46 -15.99 19.07
N GLU A 442 -9.52 -15.76 19.84
CA GLU A 442 -10.89 -15.81 19.34
C GLU A 442 -11.16 -14.73 18.29
N GLY A 443 -10.60 -13.52 18.47
CA GLY A 443 -10.66 -12.48 17.45
C GLY A 443 -9.98 -12.91 16.16
N THR A 444 -8.76 -13.45 16.24
CA THR A 444 -8.04 -13.99 15.07
C THR A 444 -8.83 -15.11 14.38
N LEU A 445 -9.45 -16.01 15.14
CA LEU A 445 -10.29 -17.08 14.58
C LEU A 445 -11.53 -16.52 13.87
N CYS A 446 -12.21 -15.51 14.45
CA CYS A 446 -13.32 -14.83 13.79
C CYS A 446 -12.88 -14.16 12.48
N ALA A 447 -11.72 -13.51 12.47
CA ALA A 447 -11.15 -12.90 11.27
C ALA A 447 -10.88 -13.93 10.18
N PHE A 448 -10.27 -15.06 10.55
CA PHE A 448 -9.99 -16.16 9.64
C PHE A 448 -11.28 -16.74 9.03
N LEU A 449 -12.25 -17.09 9.87
CA LEU A 449 -13.52 -17.68 9.40
C LEU A 449 -14.32 -16.71 8.54
N ALA A 450 -14.38 -15.42 8.90
CA ALA A 450 -15.11 -14.42 8.12
C ALA A 450 -14.48 -14.19 6.74
N GLN A 451 -13.15 -14.12 6.67
CA GLN A 451 -12.43 -14.03 5.40
C GLN A 451 -12.64 -15.29 4.55
N LEU A 452 -12.57 -16.49 5.18
CA LEU A 452 -12.77 -17.76 4.50
C LEU A 452 -14.18 -17.89 3.89
N VAL A 453 -15.21 -17.46 4.61
CA VAL A 453 -16.61 -17.42 4.14
C VAL A 453 -16.83 -16.39 3.04
N THR A 454 -16.03 -15.32 3.01
CA THR A 454 -16.14 -14.29 1.96
C THR A 454 -15.79 -14.84 0.58
N ILE A 455 -14.86 -15.81 0.49
CA ILE A 455 -14.44 -16.42 -0.79
C ILE A 455 -15.60 -17.08 -1.54
N PRO A 456 -16.35 -18.06 -0.98
CA PRO A 456 -17.49 -18.64 -1.67
C PRO A 456 -18.63 -17.65 -1.89
N VAL A 457 -18.78 -16.62 -1.04
CA VAL A 457 -19.76 -15.55 -1.28
C VAL A 457 -19.40 -14.76 -2.55
N LEU A 458 -18.13 -14.37 -2.71
CA LEU A 458 -17.64 -13.72 -3.94
C LEU A 458 -17.81 -14.64 -5.16
N HIS A 459 -17.58 -15.94 -5.00
CA HIS A 459 -17.83 -16.90 -6.08
C HIS A 459 -19.30 -16.95 -6.50
N CYS A 460 -20.23 -17.03 -5.54
CA CYS A 460 -21.67 -17.05 -5.80
C CYS A 460 -22.18 -15.74 -6.45
N LEU A 461 -21.56 -14.61 -6.12
CA LEU A 461 -21.88 -13.32 -6.73
C LEU A 461 -21.29 -13.16 -8.15
N GLY A 462 -20.55 -14.16 -8.65
CA GLY A 462 -19.83 -14.07 -9.91
C GLY A 462 -18.72 -12.99 -9.89
N ALA A 463 -18.24 -12.65 -8.69
CA ALA A 463 -17.21 -11.65 -8.43
C ALA A 463 -15.79 -12.22 -8.53
N SER A 464 -15.62 -13.52 -8.25
CA SER A 464 -14.35 -14.22 -8.36
C SER A 464 -14.55 -15.66 -8.81
N GLY A 465 -13.71 -16.17 -9.71
CA GLY A 465 -13.69 -17.58 -10.07
C GLY A 465 -13.09 -18.52 -9.01
N ALA A 466 -12.52 -17.97 -7.93
CA ALA A 466 -11.78 -18.74 -6.94
C ALA A 466 -12.67 -19.75 -6.20
N VAL A 467 -12.22 -21.00 -6.13
CA VAL A 467 -12.83 -22.07 -5.34
C VAL A 467 -11.98 -22.32 -4.11
N LEU A 468 -12.61 -22.61 -2.98
CA LEU A 468 -11.90 -22.85 -1.73
C LEU A 468 -10.95 -24.05 -1.85
N ASP A 469 -9.66 -23.82 -1.63
CA ASP A 469 -8.63 -24.86 -1.58
C ASP A 469 -7.72 -24.69 -0.35
N ILE A 470 -6.79 -25.63 -0.15
CA ILE A 470 -5.87 -25.59 0.98
C ILE A 470 -4.95 -24.36 0.96
N ARG A 471 -4.66 -23.80 -0.22
CA ARG A 471 -3.78 -22.64 -0.38
C ARG A 471 -4.51 -21.37 0.06
N ILE A 472 -5.79 -21.21 -0.27
CA ILE A 472 -6.65 -20.11 0.21
C ILE A 472 -6.89 -20.21 1.72
N VAL A 473 -7.10 -21.42 2.24
CA VAL A 473 -7.19 -21.65 3.70
C VAL A 473 -5.91 -21.17 4.38
N PHE A 474 -4.74 -21.54 3.86
CA PHE A 474 -3.47 -21.09 4.39
C PHE A 474 -3.30 -19.57 4.24
N ALA A 475 -3.63 -18.98 3.09
CA ALA A 475 -3.53 -17.54 2.85
C ALA A 475 -4.36 -16.74 3.86
N THR A 476 -5.64 -17.08 4.03
CA THR A 476 -6.54 -16.39 4.97
C THR A 476 -6.11 -16.58 6.43
N LEU A 477 -5.57 -17.74 6.79
CA LEU A 477 -4.98 -17.99 8.11
C LEU A 477 -3.76 -17.10 8.34
N SER A 478 -2.84 -17.03 7.37
CA SER A 478 -1.64 -16.21 7.43
C SER A 478 -1.95 -14.72 7.56
N VAL A 479 -2.92 -14.20 6.80
CA VAL A 479 -3.40 -12.80 6.92
C VAL A 479 -3.92 -12.54 8.34
N SER A 480 -4.74 -13.44 8.87
CA SER A 480 -5.33 -13.31 10.20
C SER A 480 -4.29 -13.39 11.33
N CYS A 481 -3.30 -14.28 11.17
CA CYS A 481 -2.16 -14.39 12.09
C CYS A 481 -1.29 -13.13 12.04
N LEU A 482 -0.97 -12.62 10.85
CA LEU A 482 -0.18 -11.39 10.72
C LEU A 482 -0.89 -10.21 11.37
N GLU A 483 -2.20 -10.08 11.15
CA GLU A 483 -3.05 -9.10 11.82
C GLU A 483 -2.94 -9.23 13.35
N ALA A 484 -2.90 -10.45 13.89
CA ALA A 484 -2.76 -10.67 15.33
C ALA A 484 -1.41 -10.21 15.91
N PHE A 485 -0.32 -10.33 15.14
CA PHE A 485 1.04 -10.18 15.63
C PHE A 485 1.71 -8.86 15.25
N THR A 486 1.33 -8.25 14.13
CA THR A 486 2.04 -7.07 13.64
C THR A 486 1.78 -5.82 14.48
N GLN A 487 2.82 -4.98 14.56
CA GLN A 487 2.77 -3.64 15.14
C GLN A 487 2.84 -2.54 14.08
N GLN A 488 3.06 -2.91 12.82
CA GLN A 488 3.08 -1.98 11.70
C GLN A 488 1.65 -1.45 11.46
N ILE A 489 1.53 -0.44 10.62
CA ILE A 489 0.22 0.08 10.19
C ILE A 489 -0.51 -1.01 9.41
N ASP A 490 -1.54 -1.55 10.04
CA ASP A 490 -2.37 -2.64 9.55
C ASP A 490 -3.11 -2.25 8.27
N ASN A 491 -3.64 -1.02 8.24
CA ASN A 491 -4.29 -0.45 7.06
C ASN A 491 -3.42 -0.41 5.80
N LEU A 492 -2.09 -0.44 5.93
CA LEU A 492 -1.20 -0.48 4.79
C LEU A 492 -0.62 -1.89 4.58
N ILE A 493 -0.04 -2.51 5.60
CA ILE A 493 0.80 -3.69 5.39
C ILE A 493 -0.01 -4.97 5.19
N ILE A 494 -1.10 -5.15 5.95
CA ILE A 494 -1.96 -6.33 5.88
C ILE A 494 -2.58 -6.52 4.48
N PRO A 495 -3.16 -5.51 3.82
CA PRO A 495 -3.76 -5.69 2.51
C PRO A 495 -2.73 -5.99 1.42
N ILE A 496 -1.51 -5.46 1.50
CA ILE A 496 -0.43 -5.80 0.56
C ILE A 496 -0.02 -7.27 0.75
N PHE A 497 0.08 -7.71 2.00
CA PHE A 497 0.40 -9.10 2.31
C PHE A 497 -0.72 -10.05 1.88
N ALA A 498 -1.98 -9.68 2.12
CA ALA A 498 -3.14 -10.42 1.61
C ALA A 498 -3.15 -10.48 0.08
N PHE A 499 -2.77 -9.38 -0.58
CA PHE A 499 -2.67 -9.33 -2.04
C PHE A 499 -1.62 -10.30 -2.56
N VAL A 500 -0.41 -10.31 -1.99
CA VAL A 500 0.65 -11.29 -2.35
C VAL A 500 0.16 -12.73 -2.18
N LEU A 501 -0.51 -13.03 -1.08
CA LEU A 501 -1.01 -14.37 -0.80
C LEU A 501 -2.13 -14.78 -1.77
N PHE A 502 -3.12 -13.93 -1.98
CA PHE A 502 -4.22 -14.22 -2.89
C PHE A 502 -3.77 -14.28 -4.34
N GLU A 503 -2.85 -13.41 -4.75
CA GLU A 503 -2.24 -13.48 -6.06
C GLU A 503 -1.58 -14.83 -6.26
N SER A 504 -0.77 -15.33 -5.30
CA SER A 504 -0.08 -16.63 -5.44
C SER A 504 -0.98 -17.87 -5.57
N VAL A 505 -2.28 -17.77 -5.24
CA VAL A 505 -3.22 -18.90 -5.21
C VAL A 505 -4.34 -18.80 -6.25
N THR A 506 -4.52 -17.63 -6.85
CA THR A 506 -5.34 -17.41 -8.05
C THR A 506 -4.57 -17.74 -9.29
#